data_AF-A0A199VCP7-F1
#
_entry.id   AF-A0A199VCP7-F1
#
_cell.length_a   1.000
_cell.length_b   1.000
_cell.length_c   1.000
_cell.angle_alpha   90.00
_cell.angle_beta   90.00
_cell.angle_gamma   90.00
#
_symmetry.space_group_name_H-M   'P 1'
#
loop_
_entity.id
_entity.type
_entity.pdbx_description
1 polymer ?
#
loop_
_entity_poly.entity_id
_entity_poly.type
_entity_poly.pdbx_seq_one_letter_code
_entity_poly.pdbx_strand_id
1 'polypeptide(L)'
;MKLELEEYRAEATHLKNQQATIRRLEERTRQLEQQMEEKVREIVEMKQRSLAEENQKTLEALKERERSLQEQLRQATESVKNMQKLHESAQSQLFELRTQSEEERAAKEAEVLLLMDEVERAQARLNSIEREKGQLRSQLQSTTEVESKNSDDLESSSILESSLNAKEKIISELNMELRNMETTLSNEREQHVNEIKKLNALLNEKQVLSQTFTAVGYNSIEAEDWELATSGEEMSKLESLLLDKNKKMEHELTQLKVKISEKTSLLESAEKTITELTTKVHEQQKLIAKLEDDILKGYSSVEKKGLLLNDWDLQEMAQGTDQRHISSDQDQSSMLKVICNQRDRFRTRLRETEEEVRQLKEKLQMLAVELEKTKADNVKLYGKIRYVQDYNNEKLVSRGPKKYAEDLESGFSSDVESKYKKMYEDDINPFAASLRRKGISDTRSLV
;
A
#
# COMPACT_ATOMS: atom_id res chain seq x y z
N MET A 1 17.38 -32.66 121.16
CA MET A 1 17.75 -33.91 120.46
C MET A 1 16.59 -34.62 119.74
N LYS A 2 15.48 -35.05 120.38
CA LYS A 2 14.38 -35.72 119.65
C LYS A 2 13.58 -34.78 118.72
N LEU A 3 13.23 -33.58 119.19
CA LEU A 3 12.52 -32.56 118.41
C LEU A 3 13.35 -32.08 117.20
N GLU A 4 14.62 -31.76 117.42
CA GLU A 4 15.55 -31.39 116.34
C GLU A 4 15.69 -32.50 115.27
N LEU A 5 15.72 -33.78 115.68
CA LEU A 5 15.75 -34.90 114.73
C LEU A 5 14.44 -35.04 113.93
N GLU A 6 13.29 -34.69 114.50
CA GLU A 6 12.01 -34.68 113.79
C GLU A 6 11.91 -33.49 112.82
N GLU A 7 12.42 -32.32 113.22
CA GLU A 7 12.55 -31.14 112.35
C GLU A 7 13.48 -31.43 111.16
N TYR A 8 14.66 -32.02 111.39
CA TYR A 8 15.57 -32.44 110.31
C TYR A 8 14.93 -33.48 109.38
N ARG A 9 14.10 -34.40 109.91
CA ARG A 9 13.36 -35.35 109.08
C ARG A 9 12.30 -34.65 108.23
N ALA A 10 11.56 -33.70 108.79
CA ALA A 10 10.57 -32.91 108.05
C ALA A 10 11.24 -32.08 106.94
N GLU A 11 12.34 -31.39 107.25
CA GLU A 11 13.14 -30.64 106.27
C GLU A 11 13.68 -31.54 105.15
N ALA A 12 14.21 -32.72 105.48
CA ALA A 12 14.68 -33.67 104.48
C ALA A 12 13.55 -34.15 103.55
N THR A 13 12.34 -34.38 104.07
CA THR A 13 11.18 -34.71 103.24
C THR A 13 10.74 -33.55 102.36
N HIS A 14 10.78 -32.32 102.88
CA HIS A 14 10.46 -31.10 102.13
C HIS A 14 11.48 -30.86 101.00
N LEU A 15 12.78 -30.97 101.28
CA LEU A 15 13.84 -30.89 100.27
C LEU A 15 13.68 -31.97 99.19
N LYS A 16 13.32 -33.19 99.57
CA LYS A 16 13.05 -34.28 98.61
C LYS A 16 11.85 -33.97 97.71
N ASN A 17 10.78 -33.38 98.26
CA ASN A 17 9.61 -32.95 97.48
C ASN A 17 9.93 -31.77 96.55
N GLN A 18 10.75 -30.83 97.01
CA GLN A 18 11.26 -29.74 96.16
C GLN A 18 12.14 -30.29 95.04
N GLN A 19 13.04 -31.23 95.31
CA GLN A 19 13.85 -31.90 94.28
C GLN A 19 12.99 -32.64 93.26
N ALA A 20 11.93 -33.33 93.69
CA ALA A 20 10.98 -33.98 92.78
C ALA A 20 10.24 -32.96 91.91
N THR A 21 9.91 -31.80 92.46
CA THR A 21 9.24 -30.70 91.73
C THR A 21 10.18 -30.06 90.72
N ILE A 22 11.43 -29.77 91.11
CA ILE A 22 12.47 -29.23 90.22
C ILE A 22 12.69 -30.19 89.04
N ARG A 23 12.86 -31.49 89.28
CA ARG A 23 13.03 -32.49 88.20
C ARG A 23 11.84 -32.52 87.23
N ARG A 24 10.60 -32.39 87.72
CA ARG A 24 9.41 -32.32 86.85
C ARG A 24 9.38 -31.04 86.02
N LEU A 25 9.82 -29.91 86.60
CA LEU A 25 9.91 -28.65 85.88
C LEU A 25 11.02 -28.67 84.84
N GLU A 26 12.20 -29.20 85.18
CA GLU A 26 13.32 -29.40 84.24
C GLU A 26 12.91 -30.28 83.07
N GLU A 27 12.24 -31.41 83.34
CA GLU A 27 11.72 -32.30 82.29
C GLU A 27 10.67 -31.60 81.41
N ARG A 28 9.77 -30.82 82.01
CA ARG A 28 8.78 -30.04 81.25
C ARG A 28 9.45 -28.96 80.39
N THR A 29 10.46 -28.26 80.91
CA THR A 29 11.23 -27.26 80.16
C THR A 29 11.92 -27.93 78.98
N ARG A 30 12.59 -29.07 79.20
CA ARG A 30 13.24 -29.85 78.15
C ARG A 30 12.26 -30.30 77.06
N GLN A 31 11.07 -30.76 77.44
CA GLN A 31 10.02 -31.14 76.49
C GLN A 31 9.52 -29.95 75.66
N LEU A 32 9.35 -28.78 76.29
CA LEU A 32 8.96 -27.55 75.59
C LEU A 32 10.06 -27.09 74.63
N GLU A 33 11.33 -27.17 75.03
CA GLU A 33 12.47 -26.86 74.16
C GLU A 33 12.50 -27.79 72.93
N GLN A 34 12.36 -29.11 73.13
CA GLN A 34 12.31 -30.08 72.03
C GLN A 34 11.13 -29.80 71.08
N GLN A 35 9.94 -29.53 71.61
CA GLN A 35 8.78 -29.18 70.78
C GLN A 35 8.99 -27.88 69.99
N MET A 36 9.66 -26.90 70.58
CA MET A 36 9.99 -25.65 69.90
C MET A 36 11.04 -25.87 68.80
N GLU A 37 12.07 -26.67 69.06
CA GLU A 37 13.09 -27.04 68.07
C GLU A 37 12.48 -27.81 66.89
N GLU A 38 11.57 -28.77 67.15
CA GLU A 38 10.85 -29.51 66.11
C GLU A 38 9.99 -28.57 65.27
N LYS A 39 9.19 -27.70 65.90
CA LYS A 39 8.38 -26.70 65.17
C LYS A 39 9.23 -25.76 64.33
N VAL A 40 10.35 -25.27 64.86
CA VAL A 40 11.27 -24.42 64.10
C VAL A 40 11.84 -25.19 62.91
N ARG A 41 12.23 -26.45 63.10
CA ARG A 41 12.73 -27.30 62.02
C ARG A 41 11.68 -27.51 60.93
N GLU A 42 10.44 -27.83 61.30
CA GLU A 42 9.33 -27.99 60.35
C GLU A 42 9.05 -26.70 59.57
N ILE A 43 9.02 -25.54 60.24
CA ILE A 43 8.83 -24.24 59.59
C ILE A 43 9.95 -23.95 58.59
N VAL A 44 11.20 -24.20 58.98
CA VAL A 44 12.36 -24.00 58.10
C VAL A 44 12.29 -24.93 56.90
N GLU A 45 11.97 -26.22 57.08
CA GLU A 45 11.81 -27.16 55.98
C GLU A 45 10.67 -26.77 55.03
N MET A 46 9.51 -26.38 55.57
CA MET A 46 8.39 -25.88 54.76
C MET A 46 8.80 -24.63 53.97
N LYS A 47 9.52 -23.70 54.59
CA LYS A 47 9.96 -22.48 53.91
C LYS A 47 11.01 -22.77 52.84
N GLN A 48 11.93 -23.71 53.09
CA GLN A 48 12.91 -24.17 52.11
C GLN A 48 12.24 -24.83 50.90
N ARG A 49 11.26 -25.70 51.12
CA ARG A 49 10.48 -26.33 50.03
C ARG A 49 9.69 -25.29 49.24
N SER A 50 8.99 -24.38 49.93
CA SER A 50 8.26 -23.29 49.28
C SER A 50 9.17 -22.39 48.44
N LEU A 51 10.36 -22.04 48.94
CA LEU A 51 11.33 -21.24 48.20
C LEU A 51 11.88 -22.01 46.98
N ALA A 52 12.15 -23.31 47.12
CA ALA A 52 12.60 -24.14 46.01
C ALA A 52 11.52 -24.27 44.91
N GLU A 53 10.26 -24.43 45.30
CA GLU A 53 9.13 -24.46 44.36
C GLU A 53 8.94 -23.12 43.63
N GLU A 54 9.04 -21.99 44.34
CA GLU A 54 8.96 -20.66 43.74
C GLU A 54 10.11 -20.40 42.76
N ASN A 55 11.34 -20.77 43.14
CA ASN A 55 12.50 -20.69 42.26
C ASN A 55 12.37 -21.61 41.03
N GLN A 56 11.80 -22.81 41.19
CA GLN A 56 11.55 -23.71 40.07
C GLN A 56 10.51 -23.15 39.10
N LYS A 57 9.39 -22.62 39.61
CA LYS A 57 8.33 -22.00 38.80
C LYS A 57 8.85 -20.78 38.03
N THR A 58 9.65 -19.93 38.68
CA THR A 58 10.25 -18.76 38.02
C THR A 58 11.24 -19.20 36.93
N LEU A 59 12.04 -20.24 37.17
CA LEU A 59 12.95 -20.79 36.16
C LEU A 59 12.20 -21.37 34.96
N GLU A 60 11.10 -22.08 35.18
CA GLU A 60 10.25 -22.63 34.11
C GLU A 60 9.62 -21.52 33.26
N ALA A 61 9.05 -20.49 33.91
CA ALA A 61 8.49 -19.33 33.22
C ALA A 61 9.55 -18.58 32.37
N LEU A 62 10.78 -18.44 32.90
CA LEU A 62 11.89 -17.85 32.14
C LEU A 62 12.30 -18.72 30.94
N LYS A 63 12.34 -20.04 31.08
CA LYS A 63 12.64 -20.97 29.97
C LYS A 63 11.56 -20.95 28.90
N GLU A 64 10.29 -20.89 29.27
CA GLU A 64 9.18 -20.76 28.30
C GLU A 64 9.26 -19.43 27.54
N ARG A 65 9.55 -18.33 28.28
CA ARG A 65 9.78 -17.02 27.66
C ARG A 65 10.97 -17.07 26.69
N GLU A 66 12.09 -17.69 27.08
CA GLU A 66 13.26 -17.83 26.21
C GLU A 66 12.93 -18.62 24.93
N ARG A 67 12.23 -19.75 25.04
CA ARG A 67 11.77 -20.53 23.87
C ARG A 67 10.87 -19.70 22.96
N SER A 68 9.94 -18.92 23.53
CA SER A 68 9.04 -18.07 22.74
C SER A 68 9.80 -16.96 21.99
N LEU A 69 10.85 -16.41 22.60
CA LEU A 69 11.70 -15.39 21.97
C LEU A 69 12.60 -16.01 20.89
N GLN A 70 13.14 -17.20 21.12
CA GLN A 70 13.91 -17.95 20.12
C GLN A 70 13.07 -18.28 18.89
N GLU A 71 11.80 -18.69 19.06
CA GLU A 71 10.91 -18.96 17.95
C GLU A 71 10.53 -17.67 17.18
N GLN A 72 10.26 -16.57 17.89
CA GLN A 72 10.04 -15.27 17.25
C GLN A 72 11.26 -14.81 16.44
N LEU A 73 12.47 -15.01 16.98
CA LEU A 73 13.71 -14.69 16.28
C LEU A 73 13.90 -15.57 15.04
N ARG A 74 13.58 -16.88 15.14
CA ARG A 74 13.62 -17.81 14.01
C ARG A 74 12.68 -17.37 12.90
N GLN A 75 11.43 -17.05 13.23
CA GLN A 75 10.42 -16.57 12.28
C GLN A 75 10.82 -15.24 11.63
N ALA A 76 11.33 -14.29 12.41
CA ALA A 76 11.82 -13.01 11.88
C ALA A 76 12.98 -13.24 10.90
N THR A 77 13.94 -14.09 11.26
CA THR A 77 15.10 -14.43 10.42
C THR A 77 14.67 -15.10 9.11
N GLU A 78 13.73 -16.04 9.18
CA GLU A 78 13.16 -16.71 8.01
C GLU A 78 12.41 -15.73 7.09
N SER A 79 11.65 -14.79 7.68
CA SER A 79 10.96 -13.76 6.91
C SER A 79 11.92 -12.82 6.19
N VAL A 80 13.04 -12.44 6.83
CA VAL A 80 14.09 -11.61 6.22
C VAL A 80 14.75 -12.36 5.07
N LYS A 81 15.08 -13.64 5.27
CA LYS A 81 15.65 -14.48 4.22
C LYS A 81 14.72 -14.63 3.01
N ASN A 82 13.41 -14.74 3.24
CA ASN A 82 12.43 -14.80 2.16
C ASN A 82 12.33 -13.46 1.41
N MET A 83 12.33 -12.33 2.12
CA MET A 83 12.37 -11.01 1.49
C MET A 83 13.64 -10.77 0.67
N GLN A 84 14.81 -11.24 1.15
CA GLN A 84 16.07 -11.19 0.42
C GLN A 84 15.99 -11.97 -0.90
N LYS A 85 15.48 -13.21 -0.87
CA LYS A 85 15.29 -14.01 -2.09
C LYS A 85 14.35 -13.33 -3.10
N LEU A 86 13.24 -12.77 -2.63
CA LEU A 86 12.32 -12.03 -3.49
C LEU A 86 12.98 -10.79 -4.10
N HIS A 87 13.79 -10.08 -3.31
CA HIS A 87 14.56 -8.94 -3.79
C HIS A 87 15.58 -9.34 -4.86
N GLU A 88 16.35 -10.41 -4.65
CA GLU A 88 17.29 -10.95 -5.63
C GLU A 88 16.58 -11.38 -6.93
N SER A 89 15.42 -12.03 -6.82
CA SER A 89 14.60 -12.41 -7.97
C SER A 89 14.08 -11.19 -8.74
N ALA A 90 13.54 -10.18 -8.04
CA ALA A 90 13.05 -8.96 -8.67
C ALA A 90 14.19 -8.16 -9.32
N GLN A 91 15.36 -8.10 -8.67
CA GLN A 91 16.55 -7.46 -9.23
C GLN A 91 17.04 -8.17 -10.50
N SER A 92 16.98 -9.50 -10.53
CA SER A 92 17.33 -10.29 -11.72
C SER A 92 16.37 -10.01 -12.88
N GLN A 93 15.05 -9.97 -12.61
CA GLN A 93 14.05 -9.61 -13.62
C GLN A 93 14.21 -8.18 -14.13
N LEU A 94 14.52 -7.22 -13.27
CA LEU A 94 14.79 -5.84 -13.68
C LEU A 94 16.04 -5.74 -14.55
N PHE A 95 17.07 -6.53 -14.25
CA PHE A 95 18.26 -6.60 -15.09
C PHE A 95 17.94 -7.19 -16.47
N GLU A 96 17.20 -8.30 -16.53
CA GLU A 96 16.76 -8.92 -17.79
C GLU A 96 15.93 -7.96 -18.65
N LEU A 97 14.93 -7.29 -18.07
CA LEU A 97 14.10 -6.31 -18.80
C LEU A 97 14.93 -5.11 -19.30
N ARG A 98 15.91 -4.66 -18.50
CA ARG A 98 16.82 -3.60 -18.91
C ARG A 98 17.67 -4.05 -20.09
N THR A 99 18.24 -5.25 -20.04
CA THR A 99 19.04 -5.81 -21.14
C THR A 99 18.18 -5.95 -22.40
N GLN A 100 16.97 -6.50 -22.30
CA GLN A 100 16.04 -6.60 -23.44
C GLN A 100 15.70 -5.23 -24.03
N SER A 101 15.43 -4.23 -23.18
CA SER A 101 15.17 -2.87 -23.65
C SER A 101 16.39 -2.23 -24.33
N GLU A 102 17.60 -2.48 -23.83
CA GLU A 102 18.85 -2.00 -24.45
C GLU A 102 19.09 -2.70 -25.80
N GLU A 103 18.82 -4.01 -25.90
CA GLU A 103 18.87 -4.78 -27.15
C GLU A 103 17.86 -4.30 -28.19
N GLU A 104 16.59 -4.10 -27.80
CA GLU A 104 15.55 -3.56 -28.68
C GLU A 104 15.89 -2.16 -29.17
N ARG A 105 16.46 -1.33 -28.29
CA ARG A 105 16.90 0.02 -28.66
C ARG A 105 18.03 -0.05 -29.68
N ALA A 106 19.02 -0.92 -29.47
CA ALA A 106 20.11 -1.11 -30.41
C ALA A 106 19.62 -1.66 -31.76
N ALA A 107 18.65 -2.59 -31.75
CA ALA A 107 18.04 -3.13 -32.97
C ALA A 107 17.29 -2.04 -33.75
N LYS A 108 16.48 -1.21 -33.08
CA LYS A 108 15.78 -0.07 -33.70
C LYS A 108 16.75 0.97 -34.24
N GLU A 109 17.84 1.25 -33.53
CA GLU A 109 18.88 2.16 -34.00
C GLU A 109 19.55 1.63 -35.28
N ALA A 110 19.86 0.33 -35.34
CA ALA A 110 20.37 -0.31 -36.56
C ALA A 110 19.37 -0.27 -37.73
N GLU A 111 18.07 -0.49 -37.46
CA GLU A 111 17.01 -0.38 -38.48
C GLU A 111 16.92 1.04 -39.05
N VAL A 112 16.96 2.06 -38.20
CA VAL A 112 16.95 3.47 -38.63
C VAL A 112 18.16 3.78 -39.52
N LEU A 113 19.35 3.28 -39.18
CA LEU A 113 20.54 3.46 -40.01
C LEU A 113 20.40 2.80 -41.39
N LEU A 114 19.82 1.60 -41.46
CA LEU A 114 19.56 0.92 -42.74
C LEU A 114 18.55 1.68 -43.59
N LEU A 115 17.46 2.17 -42.98
CA LEU A 115 16.46 2.99 -43.68
C LEU A 115 17.04 4.32 -44.16
N MET A 116 17.91 4.96 -43.37
CA MET A 116 18.63 6.16 -43.79
C MET A 116 19.49 5.89 -45.03
N ASP A 117 20.27 4.79 -45.06
CA ASP A 117 21.08 4.41 -46.22
C ASP A 117 20.20 4.06 -47.45
N GLU A 118 19.05 3.42 -47.26
CA GLU A 118 18.09 3.19 -48.36
C GLU A 118 17.49 4.47 -48.91
N VAL A 119 17.16 5.44 -48.05
CA VAL A 119 16.69 6.78 -48.45
C VAL A 119 17.80 7.50 -49.23
N GLU A 120 19.04 7.48 -48.77
CA GLU A 120 20.17 8.08 -49.47
C GLU A 120 20.39 7.43 -50.85
N ARG A 121 20.34 6.09 -50.93
CA ARG A 121 20.41 5.35 -52.19
C ARG A 121 19.25 5.70 -53.14
N ALA A 122 18.03 5.82 -52.63
CA ALA A 122 16.87 6.22 -53.42
C ALA A 122 16.99 7.66 -53.92
N GLN A 123 17.44 8.58 -53.07
CA GLN A 123 17.70 9.98 -53.41
C GLN A 123 18.79 10.10 -54.50
N ALA A 124 19.86 9.32 -54.40
CA ALA A 124 20.91 9.26 -55.41
C ALA A 124 20.38 8.79 -56.77
N ARG A 125 19.53 7.75 -56.79
CA ARG A 125 18.86 7.26 -58.00
C ARG A 125 17.91 8.30 -58.59
N LEU A 126 17.09 8.95 -57.75
CA LEU A 126 16.19 10.02 -58.17
C LEU A 126 16.98 11.14 -58.87
N ASN A 127 18.05 11.62 -58.23
CA ASN A 127 18.92 12.64 -58.81
C ASN A 127 19.56 12.20 -60.14
N SER A 128 19.86 10.91 -60.32
CA SER A 128 20.36 10.37 -61.59
C SER A 128 19.28 10.44 -62.68
N ILE A 129 18.07 9.95 -62.36
CA ILE A 129 16.94 9.96 -63.29
C ILE A 129 16.51 11.39 -63.63
N GLU A 130 16.55 12.33 -62.69
CA GLU A 130 16.25 13.74 -62.94
C GLU A 130 17.27 14.37 -63.91
N ARG A 131 18.55 14.02 -63.79
CA ARG A 131 19.59 14.45 -64.76
C ARG A 131 19.34 13.84 -66.14
N GLU A 132 19.06 12.54 -66.22
CA GLU A 132 18.73 11.85 -67.48
C GLU A 132 17.48 12.44 -68.13
N LYS A 133 16.42 12.70 -67.36
CA LYS A 133 15.21 13.38 -67.82
C LYS A 133 15.51 14.78 -68.33
N GLY A 134 16.38 15.53 -67.66
CA GLY A 134 16.86 16.82 -68.14
C GLY A 134 17.56 16.72 -69.50
N GLN A 135 18.47 15.75 -69.64
CA GLN A 135 19.17 15.47 -70.90
C GLN A 135 18.21 15.05 -72.02
N LEU A 136 17.28 14.14 -71.73
CA LEU A 136 16.25 13.71 -72.67
C LEU A 136 15.33 14.85 -73.06
N ARG A 137 14.92 15.72 -72.12
CA ARG A 137 14.15 16.94 -72.44
C ARG A 137 14.92 17.89 -73.36
N SER A 138 16.22 18.09 -73.12
CA SER A 138 17.06 18.88 -74.02
C SER A 138 17.20 18.25 -75.41
N GLN A 139 17.37 16.92 -75.48
CA GLN A 139 17.35 16.18 -76.74
C GLN A 139 15.99 16.30 -77.45
N LEU A 140 14.87 16.12 -76.73
CA LEU A 140 13.52 16.29 -77.26
C LEU A 140 13.28 17.70 -77.76
N GLN A 141 13.71 18.72 -77.03
CA GLN A 141 13.59 20.11 -77.48
C GLN A 141 14.41 20.36 -78.76
N SER A 142 15.56 19.70 -78.92
CA SER A 142 16.34 19.75 -80.16
C SER A 142 15.76 18.92 -81.32
N THR A 143 15.03 17.84 -81.05
CA THR A 143 14.34 17.04 -82.08
C THR A 143 12.93 17.57 -82.39
N THR A 144 12.30 18.30 -81.47
CA THR A 144 11.00 18.96 -81.65
C THR A 144 11.09 20.12 -82.65
N GLU A 145 12.27 20.71 -82.83
CA GLU A 145 12.52 21.61 -83.97
C GLU A 145 12.55 20.87 -85.33
N VAL A 146 12.58 19.53 -85.36
CA VAL A 146 12.73 18.75 -86.60
C VAL A 146 11.54 17.84 -86.92
N GLU A 147 10.70 17.42 -85.97
CA GLU A 147 9.67 16.42 -86.27
C GLU A 147 8.25 16.83 -85.84
N SER A 148 7.64 17.72 -86.61
CA SER A 148 6.19 17.69 -86.78
C SER A 148 5.83 16.57 -87.76
N LYS A 149 5.31 15.45 -87.27
CA LYS A 149 4.15 14.72 -87.81
C LYS A 149 4.17 13.23 -87.48
N ASN A 150 3.00 12.81 -87.02
CA ASN A 150 2.33 11.53 -87.22
C ASN A 150 2.46 10.48 -86.12
N SER A 151 1.26 10.01 -85.75
CA SER A 151 0.93 8.65 -85.33
C SER A 151 1.21 8.30 -83.87
N ASP A 152 0.25 8.53 -82.98
CA ASP A 152 0.24 7.90 -81.64
C ASP A 152 -1.17 7.64 -81.06
N ASP A 153 -2.17 7.44 -81.93
CA ASP A 153 -3.54 7.16 -81.49
C ASP A 153 -3.77 5.66 -81.14
N LEU A 154 -2.87 4.77 -81.58
CA LEU A 154 -2.93 3.33 -81.27
C LEU A 154 -2.15 2.96 -80.00
N GLU A 155 -1.08 3.68 -79.65
CA GLU A 155 -0.26 3.41 -78.46
C GLU A 155 -0.94 3.91 -77.18
N SER A 156 -1.68 5.03 -77.28
CA SER A 156 -2.51 5.58 -76.20
C SER A 156 -3.59 4.60 -75.70
N SER A 157 -4.22 3.84 -76.61
CA SER A 157 -5.21 2.83 -76.25
C SER A 157 -4.58 1.63 -75.52
N SER A 158 -3.40 1.17 -75.94
CA SER A 158 -2.68 0.06 -75.29
C SER A 158 -2.16 0.43 -73.90
N ILE A 159 -1.71 1.68 -73.71
CA ILE A 159 -1.28 2.19 -72.40
C ILE A 159 -2.48 2.33 -71.45
N LEU A 160 -3.63 2.80 -71.94
CA LEU A 160 -4.86 2.88 -71.14
C LEU A 160 -5.37 1.49 -70.75
N GLU A 161 -5.29 0.51 -71.64
CA GLU A 161 -5.69 -0.88 -71.37
C GLU A 161 -4.73 -1.57 -70.36
N SER A 162 -3.42 -1.34 -70.48
CA SER A 162 -2.43 -1.78 -69.49
C SER A 162 -2.63 -1.13 -68.12
N SER A 163 -2.93 0.17 -68.10
CA SER A 163 -3.26 0.92 -66.88
C SER A 163 -4.57 0.44 -66.23
N LEU A 164 -5.57 0.12 -67.05
CA LEU A 164 -6.83 -0.45 -66.59
C LEU A 164 -6.62 -1.84 -65.98
N ASN A 165 -5.86 -2.71 -66.65
CA ASN A 165 -5.49 -4.03 -66.13
C ASN A 165 -4.69 -3.94 -64.82
N ALA A 166 -3.77 -2.97 -64.71
CA ALA A 166 -3.04 -2.72 -63.47
C ALA A 166 -3.98 -2.26 -62.33
N LYS A 167 -4.95 -1.40 -62.62
CA LYS A 167 -5.97 -0.97 -61.66
C LYS A 167 -6.90 -2.12 -61.27
N GLU A 168 -7.34 -2.95 -62.21
CA GLU A 168 -8.16 -4.12 -61.92
C GLU A 168 -7.42 -5.15 -61.05
N LYS A 169 -6.11 -5.30 -61.27
CA LYS A 169 -5.25 -6.14 -60.42
C LYS A 169 -5.15 -5.59 -59.00
N ILE A 170 -4.91 -4.28 -58.84
CA ILE A 170 -4.87 -3.64 -57.52
C ILE A 170 -6.23 -3.74 -56.82
N ILE A 171 -7.34 -3.54 -57.54
CA ILE A 171 -8.69 -3.72 -56.99
C ILE A 171 -8.91 -5.16 -56.53
N SER A 172 -8.40 -6.14 -57.28
CA SER A 172 -8.49 -7.56 -56.91
C SER A 172 -7.64 -7.88 -55.67
N GLU A 173 -6.43 -7.33 -55.59
CA GLU A 173 -5.54 -7.45 -54.43
C GLU A 173 -6.16 -6.83 -53.18
N LEU A 174 -6.67 -5.58 -53.28
CA LEU A 174 -7.39 -4.90 -52.19
C LEU A 174 -8.66 -5.65 -51.77
N ASN A 175 -9.41 -6.22 -52.71
CA ASN A 175 -10.57 -7.05 -52.40
C ASN A 175 -10.18 -8.35 -51.69
N MET A 176 -9.03 -8.93 -52.04
CA MET A 176 -8.50 -10.12 -51.37
C MET A 176 -8.01 -9.78 -49.96
N GLU A 177 -7.32 -8.66 -49.78
CA GLU A 177 -6.93 -8.14 -48.46
C GLU A 177 -8.13 -7.81 -47.59
N LEU A 178 -9.16 -7.15 -48.14
CA LEU A 178 -10.42 -6.90 -47.44
C LEU A 178 -11.08 -8.19 -46.98
N ARG A 179 -11.18 -9.20 -47.85
CA ARG A 179 -11.73 -10.51 -47.47
C ARG A 179 -10.88 -11.18 -46.40
N ASN A 180 -9.55 -11.11 -46.50
CA ASN A 180 -8.67 -11.66 -45.48
C ASN A 180 -8.88 -10.97 -44.13
N MET A 181 -8.96 -9.64 -44.10
CA MET A 181 -9.26 -8.86 -42.89
C MET A 181 -10.65 -9.15 -42.33
N GLU A 182 -11.66 -9.33 -43.20
CA GLU A 182 -13.00 -9.75 -42.78
C GLU A 182 -12.97 -11.15 -42.14
N THR A 183 -12.21 -12.09 -42.70
CA THR A 183 -12.06 -13.43 -42.11
C THR A 183 -11.31 -13.42 -40.79
N THR A 184 -10.25 -12.61 -40.62
CA THR A 184 -9.53 -12.50 -39.35
C THR A 184 -10.41 -11.87 -38.28
N LEU A 185 -11.13 -10.79 -38.59
CA LEU A 185 -12.09 -10.17 -37.67
C LEU A 185 -13.24 -11.12 -37.29
N SER A 186 -13.71 -11.96 -38.23
CA SER A 186 -14.71 -12.99 -37.95
C SER A 186 -14.16 -14.06 -36.98
N ASN A 187 -12.92 -14.50 -37.18
CA ASN A 187 -12.28 -15.48 -36.30
C ASN A 187 -12.03 -14.92 -34.89
N GLU A 188 -11.57 -13.66 -34.78
CA GLU A 188 -11.40 -12.98 -33.48
C GLU A 188 -12.74 -12.82 -32.75
N ARG A 189 -13.80 -12.42 -33.46
CA ARG A 189 -15.16 -12.37 -32.90
C ARG A 189 -15.61 -13.72 -32.36
N GLU A 190 -15.37 -14.81 -33.10
CA GLU A 190 -15.71 -16.15 -32.65
C GLU A 190 -14.91 -16.56 -31.40
N GLN A 191 -13.61 -16.24 -31.35
CA GLN A 191 -12.76 -16.47 -30.18
C GLN A 191 -13.29 -15.73 -28.94
N HIS A 192 -13.63 -14.44 -29.06
CA HIS A 192 -14.19 -13.66 -27.96
C HIS A 192 -15.54 -14.21 -27.50
N VAL A 193 -16.41 -14.63 -28.41
CA VAL A 193 -17.69 -15.28 -28.05
C VAL A 193 -17.45 -16.56 -27.27
N ASN A 194 -16.46 -17.37 -27.66
CA ASN A 194 -16.11 -18.59 -26.96
C ASN A 194 -15.50 -18.32 -25.57
N GLU A 195 -14.71 -17.26 -25.41
CA GLU A 195 -14.17 -16.83 -24.12
C GLU A 195 -15.27 -16.32 -23.18
N ILE A 196 -16.20 -15.52 -23.69
CA ILE A 196 -17.39 -15.07 -22.95
C ILE A 196 -18.22 -16.27 -22.48
N LYS A 197 -18.42 -17.28 -23.33
CA LYS A 197 -19.12 -18.52 -22.95
C LYS A 197 -18.40 -19.25 -21.81
N LYS A 198 -17.06 -19.35 -21.85
CA LYS A 198 -16.26 -19.97 -20.78
C LYS A 198 -16.36 -19.20 -19.46
N LEU A 199 -16.22 -17.88 -19.50
CA LEU A 199 -16.34 -17.03 -18.31
C LEU A 199 -17.73 -17.11 -17.69
N ASN A 200 -18.79 -17.14 -18.50
CA ASN A 200 -20.15 -17.32 -18.02
C ASN A 200 -20.37 -18.68 -17.37
N ALA A 201 -19.75 -19.76 -17.89
CA ALA A 201 -19.83 -21.08 -17.26
C ALA A 201 -19.18 -21.08 -15.86
N LEU A 202 -17.99 -20.48 -15.72
CA LEU A 202 -17.31 -20.33 -14.43
C LEU A 202 -18.09 -19.46 -13.44
N LEU A 203 -18.73 -18.39 -13.94
CA LEU A 203 -19.59 -17.54 -13.11
C LEU A 203 -20.79 -18.32 -12.58
N ASN A 204 -21.45 -19.11 -13.42
CA ASN A 204 -22.56 -19.97 -13.00
C ASN A 204 -22.13 -21.01 -11.98
N GLU A 205 -20.96 -21.65 -12.17
CA GLU A 205 -20.41 -22.62 -11.21
C GLU A 205 -20.16 -21.97 -9.84
N LYS A 206 -19.54 -20.78 -9.83
CA LYS A 206 -19.30 -20.01 -8.59
C LYS A 206 -20.62 -19.59 -7.92
N GLN A 207 -21.64 -19.24 -8.70
CA GLN A 207 -22.95 -18.87 -8.18
C GLN A 207 -23.68 -20.05 -7.55
N VAL A 208 -23.61 -21.24 -8.17
CA VAL A 208 -24.13 -22.48 -7.59
C VAL A 208 -23.39 -22.82 -6.29
N LEU A 209 -22.05 -22.71 -6.27
CA LEU A 209 -21.26 -22.96 -5.06
C LEU A 209 -21.67 -22.02 -3.91
N SER A 210 -21.87 -20.72 -4.21
CA SER A 210 -22.34 -19.74 -3.23
C SER A 210 -23.74 -20.07 -2.67
N GLN A 211 -24.65 -20.58 -3.51
CA GLN A 211 -25.98 -21.02 -3.10
C GLN A 211 -25.94 -22.29 -2.24
N THR A 212 -25.07 -23.25 -2.57
CA THR A 212 -24.88 -24.45 -1.73
C THR A 212 -24.27 -24.13 -0.37
N PHE A 213 -23.32 -23.19 -0.32
CA PHE A 213 -22.70 -22.75 0.93
C PHE A 213 -23.70 -22.06 1.85
N THR A 214 -24.59 -21.24 1.30
CA THR A 214 -25.69 -20.63 2.07
C THR A 214 -26.69 -21.68 2.54
N ALA A 215 -27.09 -22.64 1.70
CA ALA A 215 -28.01 -23.72 2.09
C ALA A 215 -27.44 -24.64 3.20
N VAL A 216 -26.13 -24.92 3.18
CA VAL A 216 -25.47 -25.72 4.22
C VAL A 216 -25.28 -24.91 5.51
N GLY A 217 -24.99 -23.61 5.43
CA GLY A 217 -24.83 -22.73 6.59
C GLY A 217 -26.09 -22.51 7.43
N TYR A 218 -27.29 -22.62 6.83
CA TYR A 218 -28.57 -22.44 7.54
C TYR A 218 -29.15 -23.73 8.15
N ASN A 219 -28.66 -24.92 7.78
CA ASN A 219 -29.26 -26.21 8.20
C ASN A 219 -28.51 -26.93 9.34
N SER A 220 -27.47 -26.36 9.94
CA SER A 220 -26.66 -27.01 11.00
C SER A 220 -26.73 -26.37 12.39
N ILE A 221 -27.68 -25.46 12.65
CA ILE A 221 -27.79 -24.79 13.98
C ILE A 221 -29.10 -25.10 14.73
N GLU A 222 -30.06 -25.82 14.12
CA GLU A 222 -31.34 -26.15 14.78
C GLU A 222 -31.58 -27.65 14.86
N ALA A 223 -30.77 -28.36 15.65
CA ALA A 223 -31.14 -29.57 16.37
C ALA A 223 -29.86 -30.18 16.97
N GLU A 224 -29.71 -30.11 18.30
CA GLU A 224 -29.38 -31.28 19.14
C GLU A 224 -29.09 -30.82 20.59
N ASP A 225 -29.90 -31.38 21.49
CA ASP A 225 -29.63 -31.72 22.89
C ASP A 225 -29.22 -30.64 23.89
N TRP A 226 -30.22 -30.06 24.56
CA TRP A 226 -30.07 -29.29 25.81
C TRP A 226 -30.80 -29.89 27.03
N GLU A 227 -31.01 -31.21 27.08
CA GLU A 227 -31.67 -31.86 28.23
C GLU A 227 -30.91 -33.01 28.92
N LEU A 228 -29.58 -33.08 28.82
CA LEU A 228 -28.80 -33.99 29.68
C LEU A 228 -27.43 -33.42 30.10
N ALA A 229 -27.40 -32.65 31.19
CA ALA A 229 -26.31 -32.65 32.18
C ALA A 229 -26.64 -31.75 33.37
N THR A 230 -27.31 -32.32 34.37
CA THR A 230 -27.47 -31.75 35.70
C THR A 230 -26.16 -31.83 36.48
N SER A 231 -25.38 -30.75 36.45
CA SER A 231 -24.52 -30.32 37.56
C SER A 231 -24.59 -28.80 37.65
N GLY A 232 -25.38 -28.29 38.60
CA GLY A 232 -25.77 -26.87 38.69
C GLY A 232 -24.61 -25.86 38.78
N GLU A 233 -23.41 -26.29 39.18
CA GLU A 233 -22.22 -25.42 39.19
C GLU A 233 -21.58 -25.25 37.81
N GLU A 234 -21.56 -26.29 36.98
CA GLU A 234 -21.03 -26.22 35.61
C GLU A 234 -22.01 -25.48 34.69
N MET A 235 -23.32 -25.63 34.93
CA MET A 235 -24.36 -24.89 34.21
C MET A 235 -24.27 -23.38 34.50
N SER A 236 -24.07 -22.98 35.76
CA SER A 236 -23.91 -21.56 36.12
C SER A 236 -22.63 -20.95 35.52
N LYS A 237 -21.54 -21.73 35.45
CA LYS A 237 -20.29 -21.29 34.81
C LYS A 237 -20.42 -21.19 33.29
N LEU A 238 -21.12 -22.13 32.65
CA LEU A 238 -21.41 -22.09 31.22
C LEU A 238 -22.35 -20.93 30.89
N GLU A 239 -23.38 -20.71 31.70
CA GLU A 239 -24.30 -19.58 31.57
C GLU A 239 -23.56 -18.25 31.73
N SER A 240 -22.66 -18.13 32.70
CA SER A 240 -21.81 -16.94 32.84
C SER A 240 -20.90 -16.72 31.62
N LEU A 241 -20.29 -17.78 31.08
CA LEU A 241 -19.43 -17.68 29.89
C LEU A 241 -20.23 -17.33 28.63
N LEU A 242 -21.44 -17.89 28.49
CA LEU A 242 -22.36 -17.56 27.40
C LEU A 242 -22.85 -16.12 27.51
N LEU A 243 -23.16 -15.64 28.72
CA LEU A 243 -23.57 -14.25 28.96
C LEU A 243 -22.42 -13.27 28.66
N ASP A 244 -21.19 -13.60 29.05
CA ASP A 244 -20.01 -12.80 28.72
C ASP A 244 -19.70 -12.80 27.22
N LYS A 245 -19.86 -13.95 26.56
CA LYS A 245 -19.70 -14.04 25.10
C LYS A 245 -20.81 -13.28 24.38
N ASN A 246 -22.04 -13.33 24.88
CA ASN A 246 -23.17 -12.58 24.33
C ASN A 246 -22.94 -11.07 24.49
N LYS A 247 -22.54 -10.59 25.67
CA LYS A 247 -22.14 -9.18 25.89
C LYS A 247 -20.99 -8.75 24.99
N LYS A 248 -19.99 -9.61 24.78
CA LYS A 248 -18.89 -9.33 23.84
C LYS A 248 -19.38 -9.25 22.40
N MET A 249 -20.22 -10.17 21.96
CA MET A 249 -20.84 -10.16 20.63
C MET A 249 -21.73 -8.92 20.43
N GLU A 250 -22.49 -8.51 21.44
CA GLU A 250 -23.27 -7.27 21.44
C GLU A 250 -22.36 -6.04 21.36
N HIS A 251 -21.24 -6.03 22.08
CA HIS A 251 -20.25 -4.97 22.00
C HIS A 251 -19.58 -4.91 20.61
N GLU A 252 -19.22 -6.05 20.04
CA GLU A 252 -18.68 -6.13 18.68
C GLU A 252 -19.71 -5.68 17.64
N LEU A 253 -20.98 -6.06 17.78
CA LEU A 253 -22.09 -5.59 16.94
C LEU A 253 -22.28 -4.07 17.04
N THR A 254 -22.23 -3.50 18.24
CA THR A 254 -22.35 -2.04 18.41
C THR A 254 -21.14 -1.31 17.83
N GLN A 255 -19.92 -1.82 18.03
CA GLN A 255 -18.73 -1.26 17.38
C GLN A 255 -18.80 -1.32 15.86
N LEU A 256 -19.24 -2.45 15.29
CA LEU A 256 -19.41 -2.59 13.84
C LEU A 256 -20.48 -1.63 13.30
N LYS A 257 -21.59 -1.44 14.04
CA LYS A 257 -22.61 -0.44 13.68
C LYS A 257 -22.05 0.99 13.69
N VAL A 258 -21.24 1.34 14.69
CA VAL A 258 -20.58 2.66 14.75
C VAL A 258 -19.62 2.83 13.56
N LYS A 259 -18.77 1.84 13.29
CA LYS A 259 -17.86 1.86 12.12
C LYS A 259 -18.62 1.98 10.81
N ILE A 260 -19.75 1.29 10.65
CA ILE A 260 -20.61 1.45 9.47
C ILE A 260 -21.11 2.90 9.39
N SER A 261 -21.62 3.47 10.49
CA SER A 261 -22.10 4.85 10.48
C SER A 261 -21.01 5.88 10.14
N GLU A 262 -19.78 5.68 10.63
CA GLU A 262 -18.61 6.51 10.31
C GLU A 262 -18.20 6.36 8.83
N LYS A 263 -18.23 5.13 8.29
CA LYS A 263 -17.93 4.89 6.88
C LYS A 263 -19.01 5.49 5.97
N THR A 264 -20.28 5.42 6.37
CA THR A 264 -21.39 6.03 5.65
C THR A 264 -21.29 7.56 5.66
N SER A 265 -20.91 8.19 6.78
CA SER A 265 -20.73 9.65 6.82
C SER A 265 -19.53 10.12 6.00
N LEU A 266 -18.43 9.35 6.01
CA LEU A 266 -17.28 9.60 5.14
C LEU A 266 -17.67 9.47 3.66
N LEU A 267 -18.44 8.43 3.29
CA LEU A 267 -18.95 8.26 1.93
C LEU A 267 -19.82 9.46 1.52
N GLU A 268 -20.75 9.89 2.36
CA GLU A 268 -21.63 11.04 2.08
C GLU A 268 -20.83 12.34 1.89
N SER A 269 -19.78 12.57 2.70
CA SER A 269 -18.88 13.71 2.51
C SER A 269 -18.09 13.63 1.22
N ALA A 270 -17.58 12.45 0.84
CA ALA A 270 -16.87 12.24 -0.41
C ALA A 270 -17.81 12.46 -1.61
N GLU A 271 -19.03 11.95 -1.55
CA GLU A 271 -20.08 12.19 -2.56
C GLU A 271 -20.37 13.69 -2.70
N LYS A 272 -20.49 14.44 -1.60
CA LYS A 272 -20.62 15.91 -1.64
C LYS A 272 -19.45 16.56 -2.38
N THR A 273 -18.21 16.19 -2.05
CA THR A 273 -17.04 16.76 -2.75
C THR A 273 -17.01 16.40 -4.24
N ILE A 274 -17.45 15.18 -4.61
CA ILE A 274 -17.56 14.79 -6.02
C ILE A 274 -18.60 15.65 -6.72
N THR A 275 -19.78 15.86 -6.11
CA THR A 275 -20.81 16.73 -6.70
C THR A 275 -20.30 18.15 -6.89
N GLU A 276 -19.61 18.73 -5.90
CA GLU A 276 -19.00 20.06 -5.99
C GLU A 276 -17.90 20.16 -7.06
N LEU A 277 -17.09 19.12 -7.24
CA LEU A 277 -16.09 19.09 -8.29
C LEU A 277 -16.75 18.94 -9.67
N THR A 278 -17.80 18.12 -9.79
CA THR A 278 -18.54 18.00 -11.05
C THR A 278 -19.27 19.29 -11.43
N THR A 279 -19.82 20.04 -10.49
CA THR A 279 -20.41 21.36 -10.79
C THR A 279 -19.35 22.35 -11.24
N LYS A 280 -18.18 22.40 -10.59
CA LYS A 280 -17.05 23.23 -11.02
C LYS A 280 -16.54 22.87 -12.41
N VAL A 281 -16.42 21.57 -12.72
CA VAL A 281 -16.04 21.11 -14.07
C VAL A 281 -17.09 21.54 -15.10
N HIS A 282 -18.37 21.43 -14.79
CA HIS A 282 -19.44 21.86 -15.68
C HIS A 282 -19.46 23.38 -15.89
N GLU A 283 -19.19 24.17 -14.85
CA GLU A 283 -19.02 25.62 -14.94
C GLU A 283 -17.81 26.00 -15.81
N GLN A 284 -16.68 25.31 -15.63
CA GLN A 284 -15.49 25.49 -16.46
C GLN A 284 -15.76 25.12 -17.92
N GLN A 285 -16.43 24.01 -18.18
CA GLN A 285 -16.84 23.62 -19.55
C GLN A 285 -17.75 24.67 -20.19
N LYS A 286 -18.71 25.22 -19.43
CA LYS A 286 -19.57 26.32 -19.92
C LYS A 286 -18.78 27.60 -20.20
N LEU A 287 -17.79 27.92 -19.36
CA LEU A 287 -16.92 29.08 -19.59
C LEU A 287 -16.06 28.87 -20.83
N ILE A 288 -15.46 27.68 -21.01
CA ILE A 288 -14.70 27.33 -22.19
C ILE A 288 -15.58 27.44 -23.44
N ALA A 289 -16.79 26.88 -23.43
CA ALA A 289 -17.72 26.98 -24.56
C ALA A 289 -18.09 28.45 -24.89
N LYS A 290 -18.25 29.32 -23.88
CA LYS A 290 -18.47 30.76 -24.11
C LYS A 290 -17.24 31.44 -24.71
N LEU A 291 -16.04 31.12 -24.22
CA LEU A 291 -14.80 31.66 -24.76
C LEU A 291 -14.57 31.19 -26.19
N GLU A 292 -14.91 29.94 -26.51
CA GLU A 292 -14.88 29.40 -27.87
C GLU A 292 -15.87 30.13 -28.79
N ASP A 293 -17.11 30.38 -28.32
CA ASP A 293 -18.12 31.15 -29.05
C ASP A 293 -17.72 32.63 -29.23
N ASP A 294 -17.09 33.25 -28.22
CA ASP A 294 -16.55 34.61 -28.29
C ASP A 294 -15.35 34.71 -29.25
N ILE A 295 -14.49 33.69 -29.29
CA ILE A 295 -13.43 33.57 -30.29
C ILE A 295 -14.05 33.44 -31.67
N LEU A 296 -15.04 32.56 -31.87
CA LEU A 296 -15.76 32.40 -33.14
C LEU A 296 -16.41 33.70 -33.61
N LYS A 297 -17.08 34.43 -32.71
CA LYS A 297 -17.68 35.74 -32.99
C LYS A 297 -16.62 36.81 -33.27
N GLY A 298 -15.48 36.77 -32.59
CA GLY A 298 -14.31 37.61 -32.86
C GLY A 298 -13.75 37.41 -34.28
N TYR A 299 -13.69 36.16 -34.75
CA TYR A 299 -13.32 35.83 -36.13
C TYR A 299 -14.37 36.33 -37.14
N SER A 300 -15.67 36.23 -36.85
CA SER A 300 -16.74 36.77 -37.71
C SER A 300 -16.73 38.31 -37.83
N SER A 301 -16.17 39.01 -36.83
CA SER A 301 -16.02 40.48 -36.85
C SER A 301 -14.89 40.93 -37.80
N VAL A 302 -13.88 40.08 -38.01
CA VAL A 302 -12.79 40.32 -38.97
C VAL A 302 -13.25 40.05 -40.41
N GLU A 303 -14.20 39.14 -40.63
CA GLU A 303 -14.78 38.89 -41.97
C GLU A 303 -15.55 40.10 -42.52
N LYS A 304 -16.17 40.95 -41.68
CA LYS A 304 -16.81 42.19 -42.17
C LYS A 304 -15.83 43.26 -42.68
N LYS A 305 -14.52 43.06 -42.52
CA LYS A 305 -13.48 43.87 -43.17
C LYS A 305 -12.72 43.12 -44.27
N GLY A 306 -12.96 41.81 -44.43
CA GLY A 306 -12.33 40.94 -45.44
C GLY A 306 -13.13 40.75 -46.73
N LEU A 307 -14.38 41.22 -46.79
CA LEU A 307 -15.28 41.03 -47.95
C LEU A 307 -14.96 41.89 -49.20
N LEU A 308 -13.79 42.54 -49.28
CA LEU A 308 -13.34 43.22 -50.51
C LEU A 308 -12.27 42.47 -51.29
N LEU A 309 -11.93 41.23 -50.91
CA LEU A 309 -10.87 40.49 -51.59
C LEU A 309 -11.17 38.99 -51.62
N ASN A 310 -12.36 38.60 -52.08
CA ASN A 310 -12.68 37.21 -52.40
C ASN A 310 -13.66 37.17 -53.58
N ASP A 311 -13.19 37.72 -54.70
CA ASP A 311 -13.62 37.31 -56.03
C ASP A 311 -12.32 36.88 -56.73
N TRP A 312 -12.38 35.84 -57.56
CA TRP A 312 -11.24 35.03 -58.07
C TRP A 312 -10.89 33.80 -57.24
N ASP A 313 -11.90 32.94 -57.07
CA ASP A 313 -11.65 31.50 -57.08
C ASP A 313 -12.13 30.96 -58.43
N LEU A 314 -11.23 30.89 -59.40
CA LEU A 314 -11.29 29.91 -60.48
C LEU A 314 -9.93 29.80 -61.17
N GLN A 315 -9.42 28.55 -61.20
CA GLN A 315 -8.49 28.02 -62.21
C GLN A 315 -6.99 28.21 -61.93
N GLU A 316 -6.29 27.14 -61.55
CA GLU A 316 -5.47 26.37 -62.49
C GLU A 316 -4.75 25.17 -61.84
N MET A 317 -4.69 24.10 -62.63
CA MET A 317 -3.87 22.94 -62.41
C MET A 317 -2.37 23.28 -62.49
N ALA A 318 -1.59 22.43 -61.82
CA ALA A 318 -0.31 21.88 -62.28
C ALA A 318 0.67 22.80 -63.05
N GLN A 319 1.84 22.96 -62.44
CA GLN A 319 3.16 23.22 -63.05
C GLN A 319 3.41 24.60 -63.65
N GLY A 320 4.40 25.29 -63.07
CA GLY A 320 5.18 26.28 -63.81
C GLY A 320 5.66 27.47 -62.98
N THR A 321 6.97 27.50 -62.73
CA THR A 321 7.83 28.71 -62.66
C THR A 321 7.57 29.80 -61.60
N ASP A 322 8.56 29.86 -60.69
CA ASP A 322 9.35 31.03 -60.31
C ASP A 322 8.75 32.17 -59.46
N GLN A 323 9.27 32.23 -58.23
CA GLN A 323 9.67 33.43 -57.48
C GLN A 323 8.70 34.62 -57.48
N ARG A 324 7.79 34.66 -56.49
CA ARG A 324 7.45 35.91 -55.76
C ARG A 324 6.59 35.73 -54.48
N HIS A 325 6.87 34.73 -53.63
CA HIS A 325 6.07 34.47 -52.41
C HIS A 325 6.88 34.32 -51.10
N ILE A 326 8.00 35.04 -50.95
CA ILE A 326 8.90 34.85 -49.80
C ILE A 326 8.41 35.55 -48.50
N SER A 327 7.47 36.49 -48.54
CA SER A 327 7.09 37.27 -47.35
C SER A 327 5.99 36.63 -46.48
N SER A 328 5.02 35.92 -47.05
CA SER A 328 3.85 35.40 -46.30
C SER A 328 4.17 34.14 -45.48
N ASP A 329 5.03 33.26 -45.99
CA ASP A 329 5.44 32.03 -45.27
C ASP A 329 6.32 32.34 -44.05
N GLN A 330 7.07 33.44 -44.10
CA GLN A 330 7.93 33.86 -43.01
C GLN A 330 7.13 34.33 -41.79
N ASP A 331 5.98 34.98 -42.00
CA ASP A 331 5.09 35.43 -40.93
C ASP A 331 4.29 34.29 -40.29
N GLN A 332 3.85 33.29 -41.07
CA GLN A 332 3.24 32.08 -40.50
C GLN A 332 4.26 31.21 -39.74
N SER A 333 5.50 31.08 -40.26
CA SER A 333 6.60 30.43 -39.55
C SER A 333 7.01 31.19 -38.29
N SER A 334 6.96 32.52 -38.31
CA SER A 334 7.21 33.39 -37.16
C SER A 334 6.13 33.21 -36.07
N MET A 335 4.85 33.17 -36.46
CA MET A 335 3.74 32.94 -35.53
C MET A 335 3.77 31.54 -34.90
N LEU A 336 4.06 30.50 -35.69
CA LEU A 336 4.26 29.15 -35.18
C LEU A 336 5.47 29.06 -34.23
N LYS A 337 6.57 29.77 -34.51
CA LYS A 337 7.72 29.87 -33.58
C LYS A 337 7.34 30.54 -32.27
N VAL A 338 6.52 31.58 -32.29
CA VAL A 338 6.03 32.25 -31.06
C VAL A 338 5.14 31.30 -30.25
N ILE A 339 4.26 30.55 -30.89
CA ILE A 339 3.39 29.55 -30.24
C ILE A 339 4.22 28.40 -29.65
N CYS A 340 5.20 27.88 -30.39
CA CYS A 340 6.14 26.87 -29.88
C CYS A 340 6.91 27.38 -28.67
N ASN A 341 7.45 28.61 -28.72
CA ASN A 341 8.17 29.21 -27.60
C ASN A 341 7.27 29.45 -26.38
N GLN A 342 6.02 29.85 -26.57
CA GLN A 342 5.05 29.98 -25.48
C GLN A 342 4.73 28.61 -24.85
N ARG A 343 4.42 27.60 -25.68
CA ARG A 343 4.18 26.23 -25.23
C ARG A 343 5.37 25.68 -24.44
N ASP A 344 6.58 25.93 -24.91
CA ASP A 344 7.80 25.44 -24.27
C ASP A 344 8.07 26.17 -22.95
N ARG A 345 7.75 27.47 -22.85
CA ARG A 345 7.74 28.20 -21.57
C ARG A 345 6.73 27.63 -20.58
N PHE A 346 5.51 27.30 -21.03
CA PHE A 346 4.51 26.67 -20.18
C PHE A 346 4.95 25.27 -19.71
N ARG A 347 5.56 24.48 -20.59
CA ARG A 347 6.14 23.18 -20.22
C ARG A 347 7.27 23.29 -19.22
N THR A 348 8.14 24.29 -19.36
CA THR A 348 9.21 24.53 -18.39
C THR A 348 8.65 24.94 -17.04
N ARG A 349 7.69 25.88 -17.01
CA ARG A 349 7.04 26.30 -15.76
C ARG A 349 6.25 25.17 -15.09
N LEU A 350 5.61 24.32 -15.89
CA LEU A 350 4.92 23.12 -15.38
C LEU A 350 5.92 22.16 -14.71
N ARG A 351 7.04 21.86 -15.39
CA ARG A 351 8.09 21.01 -14.82
C ARG A 351 8.68 21.59 -13.54
N GLU A 352 8.94 22.90 -13.49
CA GLU A 352 9.41 23.58 -12.29
C GLU A 352 8.41 23.45 -11.13
N THR A 353 7.12 23.67 -11.38
CA THR A 353 6.08 23.49 -10.34
C THR A 353 5.92 22.04 -9.91
N GLU A 354 6.06 21.08 -10.81
CA GLU A 354 6.04 19.64 -10.48
C GLU A 354 7.26 19.24 -9.63
N GLU A 355 8.45 19.79 -9.93
CA GLU A 355 9.68 19.61 -9.17
C GLU A 355 9.55 20.22 -7.75
N GLU A 356 8.99 21.43 -7.63
CA GLU A 356 8.71 22.07 -6.34
C GLU A 356 7.71 21.24 -5.51
N VAL A 357 6.65 20.71 -6.12
CA VAL A 357 5.71 19.80 -5.46
C VAL A 357 6.41 18.52 -5.01
N ARG A 358 7.32 17.97 -5.81
CA ARG A 358 8.11 16.79 -5.45
C ARG A 358 9.00 17.07 -4.23
N GLN A 359 9.71 18.18 -4.24
CA GLN A 359 10.57 18.61 -3.12
C GLN A 359 9.77 18.88 -1.84
N LEU A 360 8.59 19.50 -1.95
CA LEU A 360 7.70 19.73 -0.79
C LEU A 360 7.17 18.41 -0.21
N LYS A 361 6.80 17.45 -1.06
CA LYS A 361 6.40 16.10 -0.62
C LYS A 361 7.53 15.37 0.09
N GLU A 362 8.75 15.44 -0.42
CA GLU A 362 9.92 14.84 0.21
C GLU A 362 10.21 15.48 1.57
N LYS A 363 10.17 16.82 1.67
CA LYS A 363 10.30 17.53 2.96
C LYS A 363 9.20 17.15 3.96
N LEU A 364 7.95 17.01 3.52
CA LEU A 364 6.85 16.53 4.37
C LEU A 364 7.10 15.12 4.88
N GLN A 365 7.60 14.22 4.01
CA GLN A 365 7.92 12.86 4.41
C GLN A 365 9.08 12.81 5.42
N MET A 366 10.14 13.59 5.21
CA MET A 366 11.25 13.73 6.15
C MET A 366 10.79 14.28 7.51
N LEU A 367 10.00 15.36 7.51
CA LEU A 367 9.43 15.93 8.73
C LEU A 367 8.49 14.95 9.45
N ALA A 368 7.72 14.14 8.72
CA ALA A 368 6.88 13.11 9.32
C ALA A 368 7.70 12.03 10.03
N VAL A 369 8.81 11.60 9.43
CA VAL A 369 9.75 10.63 10.04
C VAL A 369 10.43 11.22 11.28
N GLU A 370 10.87 12.48 11.22
CA GLU A 370 11.46 13.17 12.38
C GLU A 370 10.44 13.36 13.51
N LEU A 371 9.21 13.69 13.18
CA LEU A 371 8.12 13.84 14.14
C LEU A 371 7.79 12.50 14.81
N GLU A 372 7.82 11.39 14.08
CA GLU A 372 7.61 10.06 14.66
C GLU A 372 8.80 9.61 15.51
N LYS A 373 10.03 9.90 15.08
CA LYS A 373 11.24 9.64 15.86
C LYS A 373 11.24 10.41 17.18
N THR A 374 10.92 11.71 17.14
CA THR A 374 10.84 12.55 18.34
C THR A 374 9.73 12.11 19.27
N LYS A 375 8.56 11.70 18.77
CA LYS A 375 7.52 11.06 19.59
C LYS A 375 8.02 9.79 20.28
N ALA A 376 8.69 8.89 19.55
CA ALA A 376 9.22 7.66 20.12
C ALA A 376 10.27 7.93 21.21
N ASP A 377 11.16 8.91 20.99
CA ASP A 377 12.16 9.31 21.98
C ASP A 377 11.52 10.00 23.20
N ASN A 378 10.46 10.79 23.01
CA ASN A 378 9.65 11.37 24.10
C ASN A 378 8.97 10.27 24.95
N VAL A 379 8.44 9.21 24.34
CA VAL A 379 7.86 8.06 25.07
C VAL A 379 8.94 7.33 25.89
N LYS A 380 10.14 7.13 25.32
CA LYS A 380 11.28 6.54 26.06
C LYS A 380 11.75 7.43 27.22
N LEU A 381 11.79 8.74 27.01
CA LEU A 381 12.12 9.73 28.05
C LEU A 381 11.09 9.67 29.18
N TYR A 382 9.80 9.62 28.86
CA TYR A 382 8.73 9.43 29.82
C TYR A 382 8.93 8.15 30.65
N GLY A 383 9.22 7.02 29.99
CA GLY A 383 9.53 5.76 30.69
C GLY A 383 10.75 5.85 31.62
N LYS A 384 11.82 6.55 31.21
CA LYS A 384 13.00 6.79 32.06
C LYS A 384 12.68 7.67 33.26
N ILE A 385 11.93 8.76 33.06
CA ILE A 385 11.51 9.66 34.14
C ILE A 385 10.65 8.88 35.15
N ARG A 386 9.68 8.10 34.66
CA ARG A 386 8.85 7.24 35.50
C ARG A 386 9.67 6.21 36.28
N TYR A 387 10.60 5.52 35.63
CA TYR A 387 11.48 4.55 36.30
C TYR A 387 12.32 5.20 37.40
N VAL A 388 12.86 6.40 37.16
CA VAL A 388 13.62 7.16 38.17
C VAL A 388 12.73 7.66 39.30
N GLN A 389 11.50 8.10 39.00
CA GLN A 389 10.50 8.49 40.00
C GLN A 389 10.09 7.29 40.87
N ASP A 390 9.81 6.14 40.25
CA ASP A 390 9.46 4.89 40.94
C ASP A 390 10.63 4.40 41.82
N TYR A 391 11.87 4.46 41.31
CA TYR A 391 13.07 4.10 42.07
C TYR A 391 13.40 5.08 43.21
N ASN A 392 13.14 6.38 43.03
CA ASN A 392 13.26 7.37 44.12
C ASN A 392 12.15 7.20 45.17
N ASN A 393 10.92 6.88 44.75
CA ASN A 393 9.83 6.53 45.66
C ASN A 393 10.16 5.26 46.46
N GLU A 394 10.75 4.25 45.82
CA GLU A 394 11.22 3.02 46.47
C GLU A 394 12.34 3.29 47.50
N LYS A 395 13.26 4.22 47.21
CA LYS A 395 14.26 4.70 48.19
C LYS A 395 13.66 5.53 49.34
N LEU A 396 12.59 6.28 49.09
CA LEU A 396 11.93 7.12 50.10
C LEU A 396 11.05 6.30 51.07
N VAL A 397 10.52 5.14 50.65
CA VAL A 397 9.79 4.21 51.52
C VAL A 397 10.68 3.63 52.64
N SER A 398 12.01 3.69 52.50
CA SER A 398 12.97 3.26 53.54
C SER A 398 13.30 4.35 54.59
N ARG A 399 12.72 5.57 54.53
CA ARG A 399 13.04 6.66 55.45
C ARG A 399 11.81 7.46 55.94
N GLY A 400 10.87 6.78 56.63
CA GLY A 400 9.92 7.40 57.58
C GLY A 400 8.94 8.45 57.01
N PRO A 401 7.85 8.77 57.73
CA PRO A 401 6.77 9.58 57.16
C PRO A 401 7.13 11.07 57.23
N LYS A 402 7.28 11.73 56.07
CA LYS A 402 7.25 13.21 55.99
C LYS A 402 6.40 13.71 54.84
N LYS A 403 5.34 14.41 55.26
CA LYS A 403 4.53 15.47 54.65
C LYS A 403 4.74 15.74 53.15
N TYR A 404 3.65 15.54 52.42
CA TYR A 404 3.33 16.11 51.12
C TYR A 404 3.88 17.53 50.94
N ALA A 405 4.89 17.67 50.10
CA ALA A 405 5.13 18.90 49.37
C ALA A 405 4.36 18.75 48.06
N GLU A 406 3.22 19.45 47.94
CA GLU A 406 2.61 19.71 46.64
C GLU A 406 3.63 20.47 45.80
N ASP A 407 4.13 19.81 44.76
CA ASP A 407 4.95 20.44 43.73
C ASP A 407 4.02 21.27 42.84
N LEU A 408 3.97 22.56 43.14
CA LEU A 408 3.01 23.54 42.63
C LEU A 408 3.28 23.98 41.18
N GLU A 409 3.94 23.15 40.37
CA GLU A 409 4.30 23.46 38.97
C GLU A 409 3.76 22.48 37.92
N SER A 410 2.98 21.46 38.33
CA SER A 410 2.44 20.44 37.41
C SER A 410 1.20 20.88 36.59
N GLY A 411 0.74 22.12 36.73
CA GLY A 411 -0.56 22.57 36.19
C GLY A 411 -0.63 22.72 34.66
N PHE A 412 0.51 22.87 33.96
CA PHE A 412 0.53 23.10 32.50
C PHE A 412 1.16 21.95 31.70
N SER A 413 1.88 21.02 32.35
CA SER A 413 2.51 19.86 31.70
C SER A 413 1.60 18.63 31.62
N SER A 414 0.55 18.57 32.46
CA SER A 414 -0.32 17.41 32.63
C SER A 414 -0.93 16.89 31.32
N ASP A 415 -1.33 17.75 30.38
CA ASP A 415 -1.99 17.28 29.15
C ASP A 415 -1.02 16.62 28.16
N VAL A 416 0.17 17.19 28.01
CA VAL A 416 1.23 16.64 27.15
C VAL A 416 1.79 15.37 27.79
N GLU A 417 2.03 15.42 29.10
CA GLU A 417 2.47 14.27 29.89
C GLU A 417 1.42 13.15 29.89
N SER A 418 0.13 13.46 30.02
CA SER A 418 -0.97 12.49 29.94
C SER A 418 -1.06 11.82 28.57
N LYS A 419 -0.77 12.57 27.50
CA LYS A 419 -0.73 12.01 26.14
C LYS A 419 0.43 11.01 25.98
N TYR A 420 1.63 11.36 26.46
CA TYR A 420 2.78 10.44 26.43
C TYR A 420 2.65 9.30 27.42
N LYS A 421 2.01 9.52 28.57
CA LYS A 421 1.61 8.50 29.55
C LYS A 421 0.68 7.47 28.93
N LYS A 422 -0.37 7.92 28.25
CA LYS A 422 -1.31 7.03 27.56
C LYS A 422 -0.61 6.23 26.47
N MET A 423 0.24 6.87 25.66
CA MET A 423 1.03 6.16 24.64
C MET A 423 1.99 5.13 25.26
N TYR A 424 2.64 5.47 26.38
CA TYR A 424 3.52 4.56 27.11
C TYR A 424 2.75 3.38 27.74
N GLU A 425 1.60 3.64 28.35
CA GLU A 425 0.72 2.60 28.92
C GLU A 425 0.15 1.70 27.82
N ASP A 426 -0.24 2.25 26.67
CA ASP A 426 -0.68 1.50 25.51
C ASP A 426 0.45 0.64 24.91
N ASP A 427 1.69 1.12 24.89
CA ASP A 427 2.86 0.37 24.42
C ASP A 427 3.27 -0.76 25.39
N ILE A 428 3.06 -0.57 26.69
CA ILE A 428 3.37 -1.57 27.74
C ILE A 428 2.22 -2.54 27.98
N ASN A 429 0.99 -2.16 27.66
CA ASN A 429 -0.18 -3.00 27.88
C ASN A 429 -0.04 -4.29 27.05
N PRO A 430 0.08 -5.47 27.70
CA PRO A 430 0.31 -6.73 27.02
C PRO A 430 -0.81 -7.06 26.03
N PHE A 431 -2.04 -6.57 26.28
CA PHE A 431 -3.17 -6.74 25.38
C PHE A 431 -3.07 -5.86 24.12
N ALA A 432 -2.72 -4.58 24.24
CA ALA A 432 -2.56 -3.68 23.10
C ALA A 432 -1.37 -4.08 22.20
N ALA A 433 -0.26 -4.51 22.80
CA ALA A 433 0.89 -5.07 22.08
C ALA A 433 0.57 -6.39 21.36
N SER A 434 -0.34 -7.21 21.92
CA SER A 434 -0.82 -8.44 21.27
C SER A 434 -1.80 -8.17 20.12
N LEU A 435 -2.67 -7.16 20.25
CA LEU A 435 -3.59 -6.74 19.19
C LEU A 435 -2.86 -6.10 18.00
N ARG A 436 -1.84 -5.27 18.24
CA ARG A 436 -0.99 -4.74 17.15
C ARG A 436 -0.24 -5.84 16.41
N ARG A 437 0.25 -6.87 17.13
CA ARG A 437 0.87 -8.04 16.50
C ARG A 437 -0.10 -8.86 15.66
N LYS A 438 -1.35 -9.05 16.12
CA LYS A 438 -2.40 -9.73 15.35
C LYS A 438 -2.89 -8.94 14.13
N GLY A 439 -3.03 -7.62 14.23
CA GLY A 439 -3.42 -6.79 13.07
C GLY A 439 -2.41 -6.80 11.92
N ILE A 440 -1.12 -7.00 12.22
CA ILE A 440 -0.05 -7.12 11.22
C ILE A 440 -0.01 -8.54 10.62
N SER A 441 -0.40 -9.58 11.37
CA SER A 441 -0.52 -10.93 10.80
C SER A 441 -1.72 -11.06 9.85
N ASP A 442 -2.84 -10.40 10.14
CA ASP A 442 -4.05 -10.53 9.34
C ASP A 442 -3.91 -9.85 7.96
N THR A 443 -3.14 -8.75 7.88
CA THR A 443 -2.84 -8.06 6.61
C THR A 443 -1.83 -8.81 5.74
N ARG A 444 -1.03 -9.71 6.31
CA ARG A 444 -0.08 -10.58 5.57
C ARG A 444 -0.70 -11.91 5.12
N SER A 445 -1.95 -12.17 5.51
CA SER A 445 -2.72 -13.38 5.14
C SER A 445 -3.69 -13.17 3.97
N LEU A 446 -3.75 -11.95 3.42
CA LEU A 446 -4.67 -11.53 2.35
C LEU A 446 -3.96 -11.12 1.05
N VAL A 447 -2.66 -11.44 0.92
CA VAL A 447 -1.89 -11.44 -0.34
C VAL A 447 -1.29 -12.81 -0.48
#